data_AF-A0A1V6K9J4-F1
#
_entry.id   AF-A0A1V6K9J4-F1
#
_cell.length_a   1.000
_cell.length_b   1.000
_cell.length_c   1.000
_cell.angle_alpha   90.00
_cell.angle_beta   90.00
_cell.angle_gamma   90.00
#
_symmetry.space_group_name_H-M   'P 1'
#
loop_
_entity.id
_entity.type
_entity.pdbx_description
1 polymer ?
#
loop_
_entity_poly.entity_id
_entity_poly.type
_entity_poly.pdbx_seq_one_letter_code
_entity_poly.pdbx_strand_id
1 'polypeptide(L)'
;MEKYIADFCNYLALEGKSPRTITAYKLDLEQFHSFIQRYFENGEVDIKGITVLNIRDFFRFLNEKPDCNRSLARKSAALNSFFRYCKRSGFIQNNPMEKIKRPKYEVPLPKCFTEEEVRTLLSIPDTDSPFGIRNKAILETLYSSGLRISELAGIRLQDIDLKRGLIRVTGKGNKQRIVPLGSYAIEAINNYLKVRPQFMRENNPDLLFLTKSGKAFDTKQLDIILKRYFELVAKAKGYSPHSLRHSFATHLLSRGADLRAIQELLGHSLLSTTETYTHISLEDIKEAYKKGHPRSKE
;
A
#
# COMPACT_ATOMS: atom_id res chain seq x y z
N MET A 1 26.14 -10.97 -16.15
CA MET A 1 24.71 -10.86 -15.77
C MET A 1 24.18 -9.42 -15.74
N GLU A 2 24.96 -8.43 -15.30
CA GLU A 2 24.52 -7.03 -15.10
C GLU A 2 23.85 -6.39 -16.32
N LYS A 3 24.42 -6.56 -17.52
CA LYS A 3 23.82 -6.09 -18.78
C LYS A 3 22.39 -6.60 -18.96
N TYR A 4 22.16 -7.90 -18.74
CA TYR A 4 20.81 -8.49 -18.86
C TYR A 4 19.83 -7.94 -17.82
N ILE A 5 20.30 -7.59 -16.62
CA ILE A 5 19.47 -6.95 -15.59
C ILE A 5 19.05 -5.54 -16.04
N ALA A 6 19.97 -4.77 -16.61
CA ALA A 6 19.67 -3.45 -17.17
C ALA A 6 18.64 -3.53 -18.31
N ASP A 7 18.85 -4.45 -19.26
CA ASP A 7 17.92 -4.67 -20.38
C ASP A 7 16.54 -5.11 -19.89
N PHE A 8 16.50 -5.98 -18.86
CA PHE A 8 15.25 -6.39 -18.22
C PHE A 8 14.53 -5.23 -17.54
N CYS A 9 15.25 -4.30 -16.89
CA CYS A 9 14.64 -3.11 -16.28
C CYS A 9 13.99 -2.21 -17.34
N ASN A 10 14.65 -2.02 -18.49
CA ASN A 10 14.11 -1.28 -19.62
C ASN A 10 12.84 -1.97 -20.18
N TYR A 11 12.88 -3.30 -20.34
CA TYR A 11 11.71 -4.08 -20.74
C TYR A 11 10.52 -3.90 -19.78
N LEU A 12 10.75 -3.94 -18.46
CA LEU A 12 9.68 -3.72 -17.47
C LEU A 12 9.10 -2.29 -17.53
N ALA A 13 9.93 -1.29 -17.85
CA ALA A 13 9.47 0.08 -18.03
C ALA A 13 8.55 0.20 -19.25
N LEU A 14 8.90 -0.45 -20.38
CA LEU A 14 8.07 -0.50 -21.58
C LEU A 14 6.74 -1.22 -21.35
N GLU A 15 6.73 -2.26 -20.50
CA GLU A 15 5.52 -2.99 -20.06
C GLU A 15 4.69 -2.21 -19.01
N GLY A 16 5.02 -0.94 -18.72
CA GLY A 16 4.26 -0.08 -17.82
C GLY A 16 4.32 -0.50 -16.35
N LYS A 17 5.35 -1.25 -15.92
CA LYS A 17 5.52 -1.56 -14.49
C LYS A 17 5.90 -0.29 -13.72
N SER A 18 5.40 -0.20 -12.48
CA SER A 18 5.70 0.97 -11.65
C SER A 18 7.20 1.11 -11.36
N PRO A 19 7.76 2.33 -11.29
CA PRO A 19 9.18 2.54 -10.98
C PRO A 19 9.61 1.81 -9.72
N ARG A 20 8.76 1.80 -8.69
CA ARG A 20 9.01 1.10 -7.43
C ARG A 20 9.16 -0.42 -7.61
N THR A 21 8.38 -1.04 -8.50
CA THR A 21 8.52 -2.46 -8.84
C THR A 21 9.84 -2.73 -9.56
N ILE A 22 10.21 -1.86 -10.50
CA ILE A 22 11.47 -1.99 -11.26
C ILE A 22 12.67 -1.88 -10.32
N THR A 23 12.72 -0.86 -9.47
CA THR A 23 13.78 -0.71 -8.46
C THR A 23 13.85 -1.91 -7.52
N ALA A 24 12.71 -2.40 -7.05
CA ALA A 24 12.64 -3.56 -6.17
C ALA A 24 13.15 -4.84 -6.84
N TYR A 25 12.82 -5.07 -8.12
CA TYR A 25 13.28 -6.23 -8.89
C TYR A 25 14.77 -6.11 -9.21
N LYS A 26 15.26 -4.92 -9.57
CA LYS A 26 16.67 -4.65 -9.80
C LYS A 26 17.51 -5.02 -8.57
N LEU A 27 17.14 -4.51 -7.39
CA LEU A 27 17.82 -4.82 -6.13
C LEU A 27 17.82 -6.33 -5.80
N ASP A 28 16.72 -7.03 -6.09
CA ASP A 28 16.63 -8.48 -5.86
C ASP A 28 17.56 -9.26 -6.81
N LEU A 29 17.64 -8.84 -8.08
CA LEU A 29 18.48 -9.48 -9.09
C LEU A 29 19.96 -9.17 -8.88
N GLU A 30 20.31 -7.96 -8.44
CA GLU A 30 21.69 -7.59 -8.06
C GLU A 30 22.15 -8.43 -6.87
N GLN A 31 21.31 -8.60 -5.83
CA GLN A 31 21.65 -9.47 -4.71
C GLN A 31 21.87 -10.93 -5.16
N PHE A 32 21.02 -11.43 -6.06
CA PHE A 32 21.21 -12.76 -6.63
C PHE A 32 22.51 -12.84 -7.43
N HIS A 33 22.80 -11.84 -8.28
CA HIS A 33 24.03 -11.75 -9.06
C HIS A 33 25.25 -11.83 -8.16
N SER A 34 25.34 -10.99 -7.11
CA SER A 34 26.45 -11.01 -6.16
C SER A 34 26.57 -12.36 -5.43
N PHE A 35 25.46 -13.03 -5.14
CA PHE A 35 25.51 -14.35 -4.52
C PHE A 35 26.10 -15.40 -5.45
N ILE A 36 25.66 -15.44 -6.71
CA ILE A 36 26.01 -16.51 -7.66
C ILE A 36 27.42 -16.39 -8.23
N GLN A 37 28.06 -15.22 -8.14
CA GLN A 37 29.47 -15.02 -8.54
C GLN A 37 30.42 -16.08 -7.96
N ARG A 38 30.15 -16.58 -6.75
CA ARG A 38 30.95 -17.64 -6.08
C ARG A 38 31.04 -18.97 -6.85
N TYR A 39 30.14 -19.21 -7.80
CA TYR A 39 30.07 -20.45 -8.58
C TYR A 39 30.68 -20.33 -9.97
N PHE A 40 31.21 -19.17 -10.34
CA PHE A 40 31.75 -18.89 -11.66
C PHE A 40 33.23 -18.49 -11.55
N GLU A 41 34.04 -18.99 -12.47
CA GLU A 41 35.45 -18.62 -12.58
C GLU A 41 35.57 -17.11 -12.83
N ASN A 42 36.53 -16.47 -12.15
CA ASN A 42 36.76 -15.01 -12.17
C ASN A 42 35.58 -14.14 -11.71
N GLY A 43 34.51 -14.73 -11.15
CA GLY A 43 33.32 -14.00 -10.72
C GLY A 43 32.45 -13.47 -11.89
N GLU A 44 32.74 -13.84 -13.13
CA GLU A 44 31.94 -13.46 -14.28
C GLU A 44 30.75 -14.42 -14.46
N VAL A 45 29.56 -13.93 -14.13
CA VAL A 45 28.34 -14.77 -14.21
C VAL A 45 27.81 -14.83 -15.64
N ASP A 46 28.01 -15.99 -16.26
CA ASP A 46 27.31 -16.41 -17.46
C ASP A 46 25.90 -16.91 -17.11
N ILE A 47 24.89 -16.27 -17.70
CA ILE A 47 23.48 -16.60 -17.47
C ILE A 47 23.12 -18.01 -17.96
N LYS A 48 23.84 -18.55 -18.94
CA LYS A 48 23.60 -19.90 -19.48
C LYS A 48 24.10 -20.99 -18.52
N GLY A 49 25.10 -20.68 -17.71
CA GLY A 49 25.64 -21.59 -16.68
C GLY A 49 24.79 -21.65 -15.40
N ILE A 50 23.75 -20.81 -15.28
CA ILE A 50 22.94 -20.77 -14.06
C ILE A 50 22.03 -22.00 -13.98
N THR A 51 22.26 -22.84 -12.98
CA THR A 51 21.50 -24.06 -12.77
C THR A 51 20.41 -23.90 -11.71
N VAL A 52 19.49 -24.87 -11.67
CA VAL A 52 18.47 -24.98 -10.61
C VAL A 52 19.11 -25.09 -9.22
N LEU A 53 20.29 -25.72 -9.11
CA LEU A 53 21.02 -25.88 -7.85
C LEU A 53 21.51 -24.53 -7.31
N ASN A 54 22.09 -23.67 -8.16
CA ASN A 54 22.55 -22.34 -7.75
C ASN A 54 21.40 -21.49 -7.17
N ILE A 55 20.20 -21.60 -7.76
CA ILE A 55 19.03 -20.87 -7.29
C ILE A 55 18.50 -21.45 -5.96
N ARG A 56 18.51 -22.77 -5.80
CA ARG A 56 18.13 -23.41 -4.52
C ARG A 56 19.08 -23.01 -3.40
N ASP A 57 20.38 -22.97 -3.68
CA ASP A 57 21.38 -22.52 -2.71
C ASP A 57 21.19 -21.05 -2.35
N PHE A 58 20.83 -20.18 -3.31
CA PHE A 58 20.49 -18.79 -3.01
C PHE A 58 19.29 -18.68 -2.07
N PHE A 59 18.23 -19.45 -2.29
CA PHE A 59 17.08 -19.46 -1.39
C PHE A 59 17.41 -20.01 -0.01
N ARG A 60 18.31 -21.02 0.09
CA ARG A 60 18.82 -21.51 1.38
C ARG A 60 19.58 -20.41 2.13
N PHE A 61 20.52 -19.75 1.46
CA PHE A 61 21.30 -18.65 2.03
C PHE A 61 20.43 -17.49 2.55
N LEU A 62 19.32 -17.22 1.85
CA LEU A 62 18.37 -16.20 2.29
C LEU A 62 17.50 -16.65 3.48
N ASN A 63 17.23 -17.95 3.61
CA ASN A 63 16.42 -18.51 4.70
C ASN A 63 17.20 -18.58 6.03
N GLU A 64 18.53 -18.67 5.97
CA GLU A 64 19.41 -18.60 7.13
C GLU A 64 19.50 -17.19 7.75
N LYS A 65 18.93 -16.17 7.09
CA LYS A 65 18.90 -14.79 7.59
C LYS A 65 17.52 -14.45 8.20
N PRO A 66 17.44 -14.05 9.48
CA PRO A 66 16.18 -13.82 10.22
C PRO A 66 15.18 -12.84 9.55
N ASP A 67 15.66 -11.89 8.75
CA ASP A 67 14.84 -10.79 8.21
C ASP A 67 14.26 -11.01 6.79
N CYS A 68 14.46 -12.18 6.17
CA CYS A 68 14.24 -12.34 4.72
C CYS A 68 12.92 -13.00 4.27
N ASN A 69 12.09 -13.54 5.17
CA ASN A 69 10.94 -14.37 4.79
C ASN A 69 9.89 -13.66 3.91
N ARG A 70 9.60 -12.38 4.16
CA ARG A 70 8.69 -11.58 3.30
C ARG A 70 9.35 -11.14 1.97
N SER A 71 10.68 -11.15 1.94
CA SER A 71 11.50 -10.78 0.77
C SER A 71 11.66 -11.94 -0.22
N LEU A 72 11.65 -13.18 0.26
CA LEU A 72 11.85 -14.40 -0.55
C LEU A 72 10.78 -14.60 -1.64
N ALA A 73 9.51 -14.38 -1.35
CA ALA A 73 8.44 -14.49 -2.35
C ALA A 73 8.62 -13.48 -3.50
N ARG A 74 8.97 -12.24 -3.15
CA ARG A 74 9.24 -11.17 -4.13
C ARG A 74 10.51 -11.47 -4.93
N LYS A 75 11.58 -11.93 -4.29
CA LYS A 75 12.84 -12.35 -4.95
C LYS A 75 12.59 -13.50 -5.90
N SER A 76 11.81 -14.50 -5.50
CA SER A 76 11.40 -15.60 -6.37
C SER A 76 10.58 -15.09 -7.57
N ALA A 77 9.66 -14.15 -7.35
CA ALA A 77 8.91 -13.53 -8.44
C ALA A 77 9.80 -12.72 -9.41
N ALA A 78 10.77 -11.96 -8.88
CA ALA A 78 11.73 -11.18 -9.66
C ALA A 78 12.62 -12.11 -10.51
N LEU A 79 13.21 -13.15 -9.91
CA LEU A 79 14.02 -14.15 -10.62
C LEU A 79 13.23 -14.85 -11.72
N ASN A 80 12.02 -15.30 -11.41
CA ASN A 80 11.17 -15.97 -12.40
C ASN A 80 10.73 -15.02 -13.53
N SER A 81 10.47 -13.74 -13.23
CA SER A 81 10.17 -12.75 -14.28
C SER A 81 11.39 -12.49 -15.17
N PHE A 82 12.58 -12.40 -14.58
CA PHE A 82 13.84 -12.20 -15.29
C PHE A 82 14.18 -13.37 -16.21
N PHE A 83 14.18 -14.60 -15.71
CA PHE A 83 14.50 -15.76 -16.56
C PHE A 83 13.45 -16.04 -17.64
N ARG A 84 12.18 -15.67 -17.42
CA ARG A 84 11.18 -15.66 -18.51
C ARG A 84 11.53 -14.65 -19.59
N TYR A 85 11.94 -13.45 -19.21
CA TYR A 85 12.42 -12.44 -20.16
C TYR A 85 13.65 -12.95 -20.93
N CYS A 86 14.63 -13.55 -20.24
CA CYS A 86 15.82 -14.09 -20.89
C CYS A 86 15.52 -15.23 -21.86
N LYS A 87 14.56 -16.11 -21.53
CA LYS A 87 14.06 -17.14 -22.45
C LYS A 87 13.35 -16.53 -23.65
N ARG A 88 12.45 -15.58 -23.42
CA ARG A 88 11.70 -14.88 -24.49
C ARG A 88 12.62 -14.12 -25.44
N SER A 89 13.71 -13.57 -24.93
CA SER A 89 14.70 -12.80 -25.70
C SER A 89 15.78 -13.68 -26.34
N GLY A 90 15.71 -15.01 -26.20
CA GLY A 90 16.66 -15.95 -26.79
C GLY A 90 18.02 -16.05 -26.09
N PHE A 91 18.22 -15.41 -24.93
CA PHE A 91 19.50 -15.47 -24.19
C PHE A 91 19.75 -16.83 -23.54
N ILE A 92 18.68 -17.54 -23.18
CA ILE A 92 18.70 -18.89 -22.61
C ILE A 92 17.65 -19.77 -23.30
N GLN A 93 17.94 -21.07 -23.39
CA GLN A 93 17.00 -22.06 -23.95
C GLN A 93 15.97 -22.51 -22.89
N ASN A 94 16.44 -22.75 -21.67
CA ASN A 94 15.65 -23.31 -20.58
C ASN A 94 15.60 -22.34 -19.40
N ASN A 95 14.41 -22.14 -18.82
CA ASN A 95 14.25 -21.28 -17.64
C ASN A 95 14.50 -22.11 -16.36
N PRO A 96 15.58 -21.84 -15.60
CA PRO A 96 15.91 -22.62 -14.40
C PRO A 96 14.88 -22.43 -13.25
N MET A 97 14.03 -21.40 -13.31
CA MET A 97 12.95 -21.18 -12.35
C MET A 97 11.72 -22.05 -12.58
N GLU A 98 11.56 -22.69 -13.76
CA GLU A 98 10.38 -23.52 -14.06
C GLU A 98 10.24 -24.72 -13.11
N LYS A 99 11.37 -25.29 -12.68
CA LYS A 99 11.43 -26.45 -11.77
C LYS A 99 11.45 -26.08 -10.29
N ILE A 100 11.38 -24.79 -9.97
CA ILE A 100 11.46 -24.30 -8.60
C ILE A 100 10.04 -24.00 -8.09
N LYS A 101 9.58 -24.83 -7.15
CA LYS A 101 8.35 -24.55 -6.43
C LYS A 101 8.54 -23.26 -5.64
N ARG A 102 7.68 -22.27 -5.88
CA ARG A 102 7.61 -21.08 -5.05
C ARG A 102 7.30 -21.53 -3.62
N PRO A 103 8.06 -21.09 -2.61
CA PRO A 103 7.71 -21.40 -1.23
C PRO A 103 6.28 -20.91 -0.99
N LYS A 104 5.39 -21.81 -0.58
CA LYS A 104 4.06 -21.44 -0.11
C LYS A 104 4.27 -20.85 1.27
N TYR A 105 4.31 -19.54 1.36
CA TYR A 105 4.24 -18.86 2.65
C TYR A 105 2.79 -18.90 3.10
N GLU A 106 2.57 -19.35 4.32
CA GLU A 106 1.33 -19.05 5.02
C GLU A 106 1.19 -17.54 5.01
N VAL A 107 0.12 -17.05 4.38
CA VAL A 107 -0.24 -15.65 4.49
C VAL A 107 -0.80 -15.53 5.91
N PRO A 108 -0.09 -14.90 6.87
CA PRO A 108 -0.65 -14.72 8.18
C PRO A 108 -1.96 -13.97 8.02
N LEU A 109 -2.99 -14.39 8.77
CA LEU A 109 -4.30 -13.75 8.70
C LEU A 109 -4.11 -12.24 8.87
N PRO A 110 -4.74 -11.42 8.01
CA PRO A 110 -4.62 -9.98 8.08
C PRO A 110 -4.96 -9.48 9.49
N LYS A 111 -4.02 -8.75 10.09
CA LYS A 111 -4.23 -8.17 11.42
C LYS A 111 -5.19 -6.99 11.29
N CYS A 112 -6.36 -7.10 11.93
CA CYS A 112 -7.36 -6.05 12.05
C CYS A 112 -7.35 -5.49 13.46
N PHE A 113 -7.43 -4.17 13.59
CA PHE A 113 -7.93 -3.52 14.79
C PHE A 113 -9.36 -3.98 15.07
N THR A 114 -9.70 -4.18 16.34
CA THR A 114 -11.09 -4.25 16.80
C THR A 114 -11.74 -2.86 16.79
N GLU A 115 -13.08 -2.78 16.85
CA GLU A 115 -13.77 -1.48 16.94
C GLU A 115 -13.31 -0.66 18.17
N GLU A 116 -13.12 -1.32 19.32
CA GLU A 116 -12.63 -0.69 20.55
C GLU A 116 -11.17 -0.20 20.44
N GLU A 117 -10.30 -0.96 19.76
CA GLU A 117 -8.94 -0.52 19.47
C GLU A 117 -8.94 0.70 18.54
N VAL A 118 -9.86 0.76 17.56
CA VAL A 118 -9.99 1.95 16.72
C VAL A 118 -10.54 3.13 17.51
N ARG A 119 -11.53 2.94 18.39
CA ARG A 119 -12.04 4.00 19.26
C ARG A 119 -10.93 4.60 20.12
N THR A 120 -10.15 3.74 20.77
CA THR A 120 -8.96 4.16 21.54
C THR A 120 -7.94 4.86 20.64
N LEU A 121 -7.60 4.29 19.48
CA LEU A 121 -6.66 4.90 18.53
C LEU A 121 -7.04 6.33 18.17
N LEU A 122 -8.33 6.54 17.89
CA LEU A 122 -8.84 7.83 17.47
C LEU A 122 -8.88 8.83 18.63
N SER A 123 -8.98 8.40 19.90
CA SER A 123 -9.02 9.33 21.05
C SER A 123 -7.64 9.79 21.54
N ILE A 124 -6.55 9.15 21.12
CA ILE A 124 -5.19 9.46 21.59
C ILE A 124 -4.66 10.85 21.18
N PRO A 125 -4.87 11.36 19.94
CA PRO A 125 -4.26 12.62 19.55
C PRO A 125 -4.70 13.78 20.44
N ASP A 126 -3.71 14.52 20.95
CA ASP A 126 -3.90 15.72 21.76
C ASP A 126 -4.58 16.85 20.98
N THR A 127 -5.82 17.17 21.31
CA THR A 127 -6.60 18.20 20.61
C THR A 127 -6.31 19.62 21.06
N ASP A 128 -5.42 19.83 22.04
CA ASP A 128 -5.00 21.16 22.47
C ASP A 128 -3.84 21.69 21.64
N SER A 129 -3.07 20.80 21.00
CA SER A 129 -1.99 21.18 20.09
C SER A 129 -2.42 21.16 18.60
N PRO A 130 -1.97 22.12 17.77
CA PRO A 130 -2.22 22.10 16.33
C PRO A 130 -1.77 20.79 15.66
N PHE A 131 -0.68 20.20 16.17
CA PHE A 131 -0.15 18.93 15.67
C PHE A 131 -1.07 17.76 15.97
N GLY A 132 -1.63 17.67 17.18
CA GLY A 132 -2.55 16.59 17.51
C GLY A 132 -3.91 16.78 16.85
N ILE A 133 -4.42 18.01 16.69
CA ILE A 133 -5.61 18.29 15.85
C ILE A 133 -5.40 17.80 14.41
N ARG A 134 -4.25 18.11 13.80
CA ARG A 134 -3.91 17.61 12.45
C ARG A 134 -3.86 16.09 12.40
N ASN A 135 -3.21 15.46 13.38
CA ASN A 135 -3.05 14.01 13.39
C ASN A 135 -4.38 13.28 13.66
N LYS A 136 -5.27 13.86 14.48
CA LYS A 136 -6.65 13.42 14.65
C LYS A 136 -7.40 13.43 13.32
N ALA A 137 -7.36 14.54 12.60
CA ALA A 137 -7.99 14.64 11.28
C ALA A 137 -7.44 13.61 10.28
N ILE A 138 -6.12 13.36 10.28
CA ILE A 138 -5.49 12.32 9.47
C ILE A 138 -6.04 10.92 9.79
N LEU A 139 -6.08 10.55 11.08
CA LEU A 139 -6.53 9.22 11.52
C LEU A 139 -8.02 9.03 11.25
N GLU A 140 -8.85 10.01 11.59
CA GLU A 140 -10.29 9.99 11.34
C GLU A 140 -10.59 9.88 9.84
N THR A 141 -9.88 10.63 8.99
CA THR A 141 -10.06 10.55 7.53
C THR A 141 -9.69 9.16 7.02
N LEU A 142 -8.54 8.61 7.41
CA LEU A 142 -8.09 7.28 7.00
C LEU A 142 -9.08 6.18 7.37
N TYR A 143 -9.55 6.18 8.62
CA TYR A 143 -10.51 5.20 9.08
C TYR A 143 -11.87 5.40 8.41
N SER A 144 -12.36 6.64 8.35
CA SER A 144 -13.67 6.97 7.80
C SER A 144 -13.83 6.63 6.33
N SER A 145 -12.78 6.70 5.53
CA SER A 145 -12.89 6.59 4.06
C SER A 145 -12.03 5.46 3.47
N GLY A 146 -11.36 4.68 4.34
CA GLY A 146 -10.56 3.52 3.93
C GLY A 146 -9.41 3.84 2.98
N LEU A 147 -8.87 5.06 2.99
CA LEU A 147 -7.87 5.51 2.01
C LEU A 147 -6.52 4.83 2.18
N ARG A 148 -5.75 4.75 1.08
CA ARG A 148 -4.31 4.49 1.16
C ARG A 148 -3.61 5.74 1.71
N ILE A 149 -2.49 5.57 2.40
CA ILE A 149 -1.66 6.71 2.85
C ILE A 149 -1.28 7.62 1.68
N SER A 150 -0.95 7.03 0.53
CA SER A 150 -0.59 7.79 -0.68
C SER A 150 -1.77 8.58 -1.24
N GLU A 151 -2.98 8.06 -1.11
CA GLU A 151 -4.20 8.77 -1.50
C GLU A 151 -4.43 9.94 -0.54
N LEU A 152 -4.31 9.70 0.78
CA LEU A 152 -4.45 10.73 1.81
C LEU A 152 -3.44 11.89 1.62
N ALA A 153 -2.18 11.57 1.34
CA ALA A 153 -1.12 12.55 1.13
C ALA A 153 -1.38 13.48 -0.08
N GLY A 154 -2.15 13.00 -1.05
CA GLY A 154 -2.43 13.69 -2.31
C GLY A 154 -3.77 14.42 -2.35
N ILE A 155 -4.58 14.41 -1.28
CA ILE A 155 -5.88 15.09 -1.23
C ILE A 155 -5.65 16.60 -1.35
N ARG A 156 -6.35 17.24 -2.28
CA ARG A 156 -6.41 18.71 -2.39
C ARG A 156 -7.60 19.29 -1.66
N LEU A 157 -7.56 20.59 -1.33
CA LEU A 157 -8.70 21.26 -0.69
C LEU A 157 -9.95 21.20 -1.56
N GLN A 158 -9.80 21.37 -2.88
CA GLN A 158 -10.88 21.27 -3.87
C GLN A 158 -11.46 19.86 -4.05
N ASP A 159 -10.82 18.82 -3.50
CA ASP A 159 -11.28 17.44 -3.62
C ASP A 159 -12.30 17.07 -2.53
N ILE A 160 -12.58 17.96 -1.58
CA ILE A 160 -13.40 17.68 -0.41
C ILE A 160 -14.66 18.52 -0.43
N ASP A 161 -15.81 17.85 -0.30
CA ASP A 161 -17.09 18.48 -0.05
C ASP A 161 -17.56 18.09 1.35
N LEU A 162 -17.15 18.87 2.35
CA LEU A 162 -17.50 18.62 3.76
C LEU A 162 -19.00 18.79 4.03
N LYS A 163 -19.71 19.59 3.24
CA LYS A 163 -21.17 19.77 3.37
C LYS A 163 -21.91 18.50 2.95
N ARG A 164 -21.46 17.87 1.86
CA ARG A 164 -22.02 16.60 1.38
C ARG A 164 -21.39 15.38 2.02
N GLY A 165 -20.32 15.55 2.80
CA GLY A 165 -19.55 14.47 3.41
C GLY A 165 -18.90 13.57 2.36
N LEU A 166 -18.30 14.16 1.33
CA LEU A 166 -17.69 13.44 0.21
C LEU A 166 -16.26 13.90 -0.01
N ILE A 167 -15.42 12.96 -0.47
CA ILE A 167 -14.07 13.26 -0.93
C ILE A 167 -13.78 12.54 -2.24
N ARG A 168 -13.20 13.27 -3.19
CA ARG A 168 -12.69 12.76 -4.46
C ARG A 168 -11.27 12.28 -4.29
N VAL A 169 -10.99 11.07 -4.73
CA VAL A 169 -9.70 10.39 -4.51
C VAL A 169 -9.17 9.90 -5.84
N THR A 170 -7.90 10.21 -6.12
CA THR A 170 -7.18 9.69 -7.29
C THR A 170 -6.32 8.49 -6.89
N GLY A 171 -6.68 7.32 -7.40
CA GLY A 171 -6.00 6.04 -7.16
C GLY A 171 -4.97 5.68 -8.23
N LYS A 172 -4.55 4.41 -8.23
CA LYS A 172 -3.59 3.87 -9.19
C LYS A 172 -4.13 3.96 -10.62
N GLY A 173 -3.28 4.38 -11.57
CA GLY A 173 -3.66 4.54 -12.97
C GLY A 173 -4.52 5.79 -13.22
N ASN A 174 -4.42 6.80 -12.36
CA ASN A 174 -5.17 8.06 -12.44
C ASN A 174 -6.70 7.90 -12.39
N LYS A 175 -7.17 6.75 -11.88
CA LYS A 175 -8.61 6.50 -11.71
C LYS A 175 -9.13 7.28 -10.52
N GLN A 176 -10.20 8.03 -10.72
CA GLN A 176 -10.86 8.80 -9.67
C GLN A 176 -12.06 8.04 -9.12
N ARG A 177 -12.31 8.19 -7.82
CA ARG A 177 -13.53 7.72 -7.16
C ARG A 177 -13.99 8.71 -6.10
N ILE A 178 -15.27 8.68 -5.77
CA ILE A 178 -15.85 9.45 -4.67
C ILE A 178 -16.04 8.49 -3.50
N VAL A 179 -15.60 8.89 -2.31
CA VAL A 179 -15.85 8.14 -1.07
C VAL A 179 -16.51 9.04 -0.03
N PRO A 180 -17.41 8.51 0.80
CA PRO A 180 -18.05 9.26 1.87
C PRO A 180 -17.11 9.48 3.05
N LEU A 181 -17.39 10.54 3.80
CA LEU A 181 -16.79 10.87 5.09
C LEU A 181 -17.89 10.86 6.14
N GLY A 182 -17.62 10.24 7.29
CA GLY A 182 -18.47 10.27 8.47
C GLY A 182 -18.37 11.60 9.21
N SER A 183 -19.37 11.86 10.05
CA SER A 183 -19.51 13.05 10.91
C SER A 183 -18.21 13.39 11.66
N TYR A 184 -17.61 12.42 12.33
CA TYR A 184 -16.37 12.61 13.09
C TYR A 184 -15.17 13.01 12.24
N ALA A 185 -15.06 12.47 11.03
CA ALA A 185 -14.00 12.87 10.10
C ALA A 185 -14.22 14.29 9.60
N ILE A 186 -15.47 14.65 9.28
CA ILE A 186 -15.85 16.00 8.89
C ILE A 186 -15.53 17.00 10.01
N GLU A 187 -15.89 16.68 11.25
CA GLU A 187 -15.60 17.51 12.42
C GLU A 187 -14.08 17.69 12.63
N ALA A 188 -13.34 16.58 12.60
CA ALA A 188 -11.89 16.61 12.76
C ALA A 188 -11.20 17.42 11.65
N ILE A 189 -11.64 17.27 10.40
CA ILE A 189 -11.14 18.08 9.28
C ILE A 189 -11.48 19.55 9.49
N ASN A 190 -12.71 19.90 9.88
CA ASN A 190 -13.09 21.29 10.16
C ASN A 190 -12.22 21.91 11.28
N ASN A 191 -11.98 21.18 12.35
CA ASN A 191 -11.09 21.63 13.43
C ASN A 191 -9.65 21.80 12.95
N TYR A 192 -9.16 20.89 12.10
CA TYR A 192 -7.86 21.05 11.47
C TYR A 192 -7.80 22.27 10.54
N LEU A 193 -8.82 22.53 9.72
CA LEU A 193 -8.85 23.69 8.82
C LEU A 193 -8.73 25.02 9.57
N LYS A 194 -9.25 25.12 10.80
CA LYS A 194 -9.08 26.30 11.67
C LYS A 194 -7.62 26.54 12.07
N VAL A 195 -6.84 25.48 12.31
CA VAL A 195 -5.42 25.58 12.72
C VAL A 195 -4.44 25.40 11.56
N ARG A 196 -4.91 24.96 10.39
CA ARG A 196 -4.11 24.76 9.17
C ARG A 196 -3.25 25.99 8.80
N PRO A 197 -3.70 27.25 8.94
CA PRO A 197 -2.87 28.42 8.67
C PRO A 197 -1.55 28.44 9.44
N GLN A 198 -1.46 27.83 10.63
CA GLN A 198 -0.22 27.79 11.41
C GLN A 198 0.88 26.91 10.76
N PHE A 199 0.48 25.99 9.89
CA PHE A 199 1.38 25.12 9.12
C PHE A 199 1.80 25.74 7.80
N MET A 200 1.13 26.81 7.36
CA MET A 200 1.37 27.44 6.07
C MET A 200 2.70 28.21 6.05
N ARG A 201 3.40 28.15 4.92
CA ARG A 201 4.64 28.89 4.62
C ARG A 201 4.48 29.64 3.29
N GLU A 202 5.49 30.36 2.82
CA GLU A 202 5.46 30.91 1.46
C GLU A 202 5.36 29.76 0.44
N ASN A 203 4.50 29.91 -0.58
CA ASN A 203 4.23 28.90 -1.61
C ASN A 203 3.72 27.53 -1.09
N ASN A 204 2.58 27.53 -0.40
CA ASN A 204 1.97 26.27 0.05
C ASN A 204 1.38 25.46 -1.10
N PRO A 205 1.49 24.12 -1.06
CA PRO A 205 0.73 23.28 -1.95
C PRO A 205 -0.77 23.35 -1.62
N ASP A 206 -1.61 23.24 -2.64
CA ASP A 206 -3.06 23.05 -2.50
C ASP A 206 -3.38 21.61 -2.05
N LEU A 207 -2.82 21.22 -0.91
CA LEU A 207 -3.05 19.92 -0.27
C LEU A 207 -3.78 20.11 1.04
N LEU A 208 -4.67 19.18 1.38
CA LEU A 208 -5.40 19.21 2.64
C LEU A 208 -4.42 19.22 3.81
N PHE A 209 -3.59 18.18 3.93
CA PHE A 209 -2.68 17.99 5.05
C PHE A 209 -1.26 18.50 4.74
N LEU A 210 -0.75 19.35 5.63
CA LEU A 210 0.60 19.92 5.53
C LEU A 210 1.52 19.37 6.63
N THR A 211 2.79 19.16 6.28
CA THR A 211 3.87 18.85 7.22
C THR A 211 4.17 20.02 8.16
N LYS A 212 5.05 19.81 9.16
CA LYS A 212 5.53 20.89 10.06
C LYS A 212 6.16 22.07 9.28
N SER A 213 6.74 21.79 8.12
CA SER A 213 7.42 22.78 7.27
C SER A 213 6.53 23.34 6.15
N GLY A 214 5.21 23.08 6.18
CA GLY A 214 4.27 23.57 5.16
C GLY A 214 4.33 22.84 3.81
N LYS A 215 5.12 21.76 3.72
CA LYS A 215 5.26 20.94 2.51
C LYS A 215 4.25 19.79 2.48
N ALA A 216 4.09 19.19 1.30
CA ALA A 216 3.39 17.93 1.12
C ALA A 216 4.00 16.81 1.99
N PHE A 217 3.15 15.92 2.49
CA PHE A 217 3.62 14.71 3.16
C PHE A 217 4.16 13.69 2.14
N ASP A 218 5.32 13.10 2.43
CA ASP A 218 5.64 11.79 1.87
C ASP A 218 4.93 10.68 2.66
N THR A 219 4.57 9.61 1.96
CA THR A 219 4.08 8.35 2.52
C THR A 219 4.90 7.83 3.69
N LYS A 220 6.23 7.96 3.66
CA LYS A 220 7.11 7.54 4.77
C LYS A 220 6.89 8.39 6.02
N GLN A 221 6.71 9.70 5.87
CA GLN A 221 6.48 10.60 7.01
C GLN A 221 5.13 10.30 7.67
N LEU A 222 4.07 10.10 6.87
CA LEU A 222 2.76 9.69 7.40
C LEU A 222 2.82 8.31 8.06
N ASP A 223 3.51 7.34 7.46
CA ASP A 223 3.69 6.00 8.06
C ASP A 223 4.36 6.08 9.43
N ILE A 224 5.39 6.91 9.60
CA ILE A 224 6.05 7.14 10.89
C ILE A 224 5.08 7.76 11.91
N ILE A 225 4.31 8.77 11.52
CA ILE A 225 3.32 9.41 12.41
C ILE A 225 2.29 8.39 12.86
N LEU A 226 1.71 7.63 11.92
CA LEU A 226 0.66 6.66 12.19
C LEU A 226 1.15 5.50 13.07
N LYS A 227 2.37 4.99 12.81
CA LYS A 227 2.97 3.93 13.61
C LYS A 227 3.11 4.30 15.09
N ARG A 228 3.46 5.55 15.40
CA ARG A 228 3.51 6.02 16.80
C ARG A 228 2.17 5.85 17.49
N TYR A 229 1.07 6.21 16.83
CA TYR A 229 -0.27 6.01 17.40
C TYR A 229 -0.66 4.54 17.50
N PHE A 230 -0.31 3.73 16.50
CA PHE A 230 -0.61 2.29 16.54
C PHE A 230 0.14 1.56 17.66
N GLU A 231 1.38 1.95 17.93
CA GLU A 231 2.19 1.39 19.01
C GLU A 231 1.61 1.69 20.40
N LEU A 232 0.94 2.85 20.56
CA LEU A 232 0.26 3.21 21.81
C LEU A 232 -0.98 2.37 22.10
N VAL A 233 -1.63 1.82 21.07
CA VAL A 233 -2.81 0.96 21.24
C VAL A 233 -2.43 -0.51 21.39
N ALA A 234 -1.55 -1.01 20.53
CA ALA A 234 -1.20 -2.43 20.52
C ALA A 234 0.19 -2.70 19.90
N LYS A 235 1.25 -2.30 20.61
CA LYS A 235 2.65 -2.51 20.21
C LYS A 235 2.95 -3.94 19.73
N ALA A 236 2.46 -4.95 20.46
CA ALA A 236 2.72 -6.36 20.15
C ALA A 236 2.05 -6.84 18.84
N LYS A 237 1.00 -6.15 18.37
CA LYS A 237 0.25 -6.57 17.18
C LYS A 237 0.92 -6.11 15.89
N GLY A 238 1.85 -5.14 15.91
CA GLY A 238 2.58 -4.73 14.71
C GLY A 238 1.67 -4.18 13.61
N TYR A 239 0.69 -3.36 14.01
CA TYR A 239 -0.27 -2.75 13.11
C TYR A 239 0.38 -1.76 12.14
N SER A 240 -0.29 -1.56 11.01
CA SER A 240 0.16 -0.67 9.95
C SER A 240 -1.03 0.09 9.35
N PRO A 241 -0.80 1.10 8.49
CA PRO A 241 -1.90 1.80 7.84
C PRO A 241 -2.75 0.88 6.95
N HIS A 242 -2.16 -0.21 6.44
CA HIS A 242 -2.91 -1.27 5.74
C HIS A 242 -3.82 -2.05 6.68
N SER A 243 -3.42 -2.26 7.94
CA SER A 243 -4.26 -2.88 8.98
C SER A 243 -5.48 -2.02 9.28
N LEU A 244 -5.31 -0.69 9.41
CA LEU A 244 -6.43 0.23 9.66
C LEU A 244 -7.43 0.24 8.49
N ARG A 245 -6.92 0.27 7.26
CA ARG A 245 -7.75 0.16 6.05
C ARG A 245 -8.46 -1.19 5.95
N HIS A 246 -7.81 -2.27 6.37
CA HIS A 246 -8.44 -3.58 6.39
C HIS A 246 -9.54 -3.66 7.46
N SER A 247 -9.31 -3.11 8.66
CA SER A 247 -10.34 -2.96 9.68
C SER A 247 -11.55 -2.19 9.19
N PHE A 248 -11.37 -1.10 8.46
CA PHE A 248 -12.48 -0.38 7.83
C PHE A 248 -13.35 -1.32 6.97
N ALA A 249 -12.72 -2.10 6.08
CA ALA A 249 -13.44 -3.04 5.22
C ALA A 249 -14.16 -4.14 6.02
N THR A 250 -13.46 -4.72 7.01
CA THR A 250 -13.99 -5.78 7.86
C THR A 250 -15.16 -5.29 8.72
N HIS A 251 -15.06 -4.09 9.30
CA HIS A 251 -16.12 -3.50 10.13
C HIS A 251 -17.36 -3.14 9.32
N LEU A 252 -17.18 -2.61 8.10
CA LEU A 252 -18.29 -2.39 7.17
C LEU A 252 -19.03 -3.71 6.88
N LEU A 253 -18.27 -4.75 6.55
CA LEU A 253 -18.82 -6.05 6.20
C LEU A 253 -19.51 -6.72 7.40
N SER A 254 -18.92 -6.65 8.59
CA SER A 254 -19.51 -7.25 9.81
C SER A 254 -20.82 -6.58 10.23
N ARG A 255 -21.03 -5.32 9.85
CA ARG A 255 -22.29 -4.58 10.06
C ARG A 255 -23.24 -4.68 8.85
N GLY A 256 -22.97 -5.58 7.91
CA GLY A 256 -23.88 -5.93 6.82
C GLY A 256 -23.93 -4.91 5.67
N ALA A 257 -22.88 -4.13 5.47
CA ALA A 257 -22.71 -3.34 4.25
C ALA A 257 -22.47 -4.25 3.04
N ASP A 258 -22.98 -3.82 1.88
CA ASP A 258 -22.82 -4.56 0.64
C ASP A 258 -21.33 -4.68 0.23
N LEU A 259 -20.89 -5.90 -0.06
CA LEU A 259 -19.49 -6.19 -0.37
C LEU A 259 -19.00 -5.42 -1.61
N ARG A 260 -19.86 -5.19 -2.59
CA ARG A 260 -19.47 -4.49 -3.82
C ARG A 260 -19.32 -3.00 -3.58
N ALA A 261 -20.23 -2.40 -2.80
CA ALA A 261 -20.05 -1.02 -2.35
C ALA A 261 -18.73 -0.85 -1.58
N ILE A 262 -18.34 -1.80 -0.72
CA ILE A 262 -17.04 -1.79 -0.04
C ILE A 262 -15.87 -1.87 -1.04
N GLN A 263 -15.99 -2.69 -2.09
CA GLN A 263 -14.94 -2.82 -3.11
C GLN A 263 -14.73 -1.53 -3.91
N GLU A 264 -15.83 -0.87 -4.29
CA GLU A 264 -15.81 0.41 -4.99
C GLU A 264 -15.20 1.51 -4.11
N LEU A 265 -15.58 1.56 -2.82
CA LEU A 265 -14.98 2.46 -1.82
C LEU A 265 -13.45 2.29 -1.70
N LEU A 266 -12.98 1.05 -1.75
CA LEU A 266 -11.55 0.73 -1.68
C LEU A 266 -10.84 0.86 -3.04
N GLY A 267 -11.55 1.00 -4.15
CA GLY A 267 -10.98 1.07 -5.49
C GLY A 267 -10.21 -0.21 -5.84
N HIS A 268 -10.79 -1.37 -5.56
CA HIS A 268 -10.24 -2.67 -5.95
C HIS A 268 -10.63 -2.99 -7.40
N SER A 269 -9.66 -3.02 -8.31
CA SER A 269 -9.90 -3.21 -9.75
C SER A 269 -9.97 -4.68 -10.21
N LEU A 270 -10.09 -5.65 -9.28
CA LEU A 270 -10.09 -7.08 -9.61
C LEU A 270 -11.11 -7.81 -8.75
N LEU A 271 -12.24 -8.18 -9.38
CA LEU A 271 -12.85 -9.48 -9.19
C LEU A 271 -12.62 -10.22 -10.51
N SER A 272 -11.95 -11.36 -10.45
CA SER A 272 -11.76 -12.24 -11.60
C SER A 272 -13.10 -12.54 -12.27
N THR A 273 -13.20 -12.20 -13.56
CA THR A 273 -13.99 -12.89 -14.59
C THR A 273 -15.30 -13.51 -14.11
N THR A 274 -16.42 -12.80 -14.29
CA THR A 274 -17.36 -13.11 -15.38
C THR A 274 -18.43 -12.04 -15.47
N GLU A 275 -18.82 -11.78 -16.70
CA GLU A 275 -19.78 -10.81 -17.17
C GLU A 275 -21.18 -11.09 -16.62
N THR A 276 -21.47 -10.53 -15.45
CA THR A 276 -22.84 -10.18 -15.08
C THR A 276 -22.73 -9.11 -13.98
N TYR A 277 -23.76 -8.26 -13.85
CA TYR A 277 -24.06 -7.47 -12.65
C TYR A 277 -23.57 -6.00 -12.59
N THR A 278 -24.31 -5.13 -13.31
CA THR A 278 -24.90 -3.83 -12.92
C THR A 278 -24.08 -2.75 -12.17
N HIS A 279 -24.17 -1.51 -12.69
CA HIS A 279 -23.62 -0.28 -12.13
C HIS A 279 -24.08 -0.02 -10.68
N ILE A 280 -23.14 0.21 -9.77
CA ILE A 280 -23.41 0.66 -8.40
C ILE A 280 -23.50 2.19 -8.42
N SER A 281 -24.58 2.76 -7.91
CA SER A 281 -24.77 4.21 -7.82
C SER A 281 -24.04 4.81 -6.60
N LEU A 282 -23.89 6.13 -6.57
CA LEU A 282 -23.34 6.83 -5.39
C LEU A 282 -24.27 6.68 -4.17
N GLU A 283 -25.57 6.60 -4.40
CA GLU A 283 -26.60 6.38 -3.40
C GLU A 283 -26.41 5.03 -2.72
N ASP A 284 -26.19 3.96 -3.49
CA ASP A 284 -25.90 2.62 -2.96
C ASP A 284 -24.62 2.61 -2.10
N ILE A 285 -23.59 3.33 -2.54
CA ILE A 285 -22.33 3.48 -1.79
C ILE A 285 -22.58 4.20 -0.46
N LYS A 286 -23.36 5.28 -0.47
CA LYS A 286 -23.71 6.04 0.74
C LYS A 286 -24.56 5.20 1.70
N GLU A 287 -25.49 4.41 1.19
CA GLU A 287 -26.35 3.56 2.00
C GLU A 287 -25.53 2.44 2.66
N ALA A 288 -24.71 1.74 1.89
CA ALA A 288 -23.81 0.72 2.41
C ALA A 288 -22.88 1.30 3.48
N TYR A 289 -22.35 2.50 3.25
CA TYR A 289 -21.54 3.22 4.23
C TYR A 289 -22.31 3.54 5.52
N LYS A 290 -23.52 4.12 5.40
CA LYS A 290 -24.39 4.46 6.54
C LYS A 290 -24.85 3.25 7.34
N LYS A 291 -24.98 2.09 6.69
CA LYS A 291 -25.36 0.83 7.32
C LYS A 291 -24.19 0.20 8.05
N GLY A 292 -23.01 0.19 7.41
CA GLY A 292 -21.87 -0.57 7.88
C GLY A 292 -20.88 0.20 8.74
N HIS A 293 -20.70 1.51 8.56
CA HIS A 293 -19.53 2.17 9.15
C HIS A 293 -19.77 2.46 10.62
N PRO A 294 -18.88 2.04 11.55
CA PRO A 294 -19.11 2.18 13.00
C PRO A 294 -19.33 3.61 13.49
N ARG A 295 -18.94 4.60 12.68
CA ARG A 295 -18.99 6.03 13.00
C ARG A 295 -19.71 6.86 11.93
N SER A 296 -20.73 6.31 11.25
CA SER A 296 -21.47 7.01 10.18
C SER A 296 -22.67 7.84 10.63
N LYS A 297 -23.21 7.61 11.83
CA LYS A 297 -24.49 8.19 12.30
C LYS A 297 -24.47 8.74 13.73
N GLU A 298 -23.30 8.83 14.37
CA GLU A 298 -23.14 9.47 15.68
C GLU A 298 -22.47 10.83 15.53
#